data_AF-A0A7K4U237-F1
#
_entry.id   AF-A0A7K4U237-F1
#
_cell.length_a   1.000
_cell.length_b   1.000
_cell.length_c   1.000
_cell.angle_alpha   90.00
_cell.angle_beta   90.00
_cell.angle_gamma   90.00
#
_symmetry.space_group_name_H-M   'P 1'
#
loop_
_entity.id
_entity.type
_entity.pdbx_description
1 polymer ?
#
loop_
_entity_poly.entity_id
_entity_poly.type
_entity_poly.pdbx_seq_one_letter_code
_entity_poly.pdbx_strand_id
1 'polypeptide(L)'
;LDPLRSLLHSISSGLSVKELSDMKFLCGDRIGKGRLDKAQDGLRFFDILIERQEITRDNLELLKELLQHIKRRDLLSQVVQFEEGEPHAPHDQPDEHEKPVAVMCDHVGREWKRLMRELGLSEVKLERIEEAYPRRLYEQLVQALREWQKWKGKDAKASDLIRALRSCRLNFVADKVEE
;
A
#
# COMPACT_ATOMS: atom_id res chain seq x y z
N LEU A 1 14.61 17.44 15.03
CA LEU A 1 13.24 17.01 15.41
C LEU A 1 13.09 15.60 14.90
N ASP A 2 12.73 14.66 15.77
CA ASP A 2 12.58 13.26 15.39
C ASP A 2 11.24 13.09 14.65
N PRO A 3 11.22 12.79 13.34
CA PRO A 3 10.00 12.74 12.55
C PRO A 3 9.01 11.69 13.07
N LEU A 4 9.50 10.57 13.63
CA LEU A 4 8.67 9.54 14.24
C LEU A 4 7.98 10.07 15.51
N ARG A 5 8.70 10.78 16.38
CA ARG A 5 8.09 11.45 17.54
C ARG A 5 7.01 12.45 17.14
N SER A 6 7.20 13.18 16.04
CA SER A 6 6.19 14.12 15.52
C SER A 6 4.93 13.39 15.05
N LEU A 7 5.07 12.29 14.33
CA LEU A 7 3.93 11.45 13.93
C LEU A 7 3.18 10.90 15.16
N LEU A 8 3.92 10.29 16.10
CA LEU A 8 3.34 9.71 17.32
C LEU A 8 2.63 10.76 18.17
N HIS A 9 3.09 12.00 18.14
CA HIS A 9 2.41 13.10 18.80
C HIS A 9 1.06 13.42 18.14
N SER A 10 1.00 13.50 16.81
CA SER A 10 -0.27 13.67 16.08
C SER A 10 -1.23 12.53 16.36
N ILE A 11 -0.74 11.29 16.36
CA ILE A 11 -1.54 10.10 16.66
C ILE A 11 -2.04 10.14 18.11
N SER A 12 -1.16 10.46 19.06
CA SER A 12 -1.54 10.62 20.47
C SER A 12 -2.59 11.70 20.67
N SER A 13 -2.53 12.80 19.92
CA SER A 13 -3.54 13.85 19.99
C SER A 13 -4.87 13.44 19.35
N GLY A 14 -4.83 12.51 18.40
CA GLY A 14 -6.03 11.95 17.77
C GLY A 14 -6.72 10.88 18.62
N LEU A 15 -6.00 10.18 19.51
CA LEU A 15 -6.54 9.09 20.33
C LEU A 15 -7.38 9.60 21.49
N SER A 16 -8.56 9.00 21.67
CA SER A 16 -9.39 9.23 22.87
C SER A 16 -8.89 8.41 24.06
N VAL A 17 -9.21 8.84 25.29
CA VAL A 17 -8.87 8.14 26.54
C VAL A 17 -9.32 6.66 26.53
N LYS A 18 -10.47 6.39 25.91
CA LYS A 18 -11.01 5.02 25.76
C LYS A 18 -10.13 4.18 24.83
N GLU A 19 -9.77 4.71 23.67
CA GLU A 19 -8.96 4.03 22.66
C GLU A 19 -7.55 3.73 23.18
N LEU A 20 -6.99 4.69 23.92
CA LEU A 20 -5.72 4.53 24.60
C LEU A 20 -5.76 3.44 25.69
N SER A 21 -6.88 3.30 26.40
CA SER A 21 -7.07 2.24 27.38
C SER A 21 -7.17 0.86 26.72
N ASP A 22 -7.87 0.76 25.59
CA ASP A 22 -7.90 -0.45 24.75
C ASP A 22 -6.49 -0.83 24.25
N MET A 23 -5.71 0.14 23.74
CA MET A 23 -4.32 -0.09 23.31
C MET A 23 -3.44 -0.55 24.46
N LYS A 24 -3.56 0.05 25.65
CA LYS A 24 -2.85 -0.40 26.87
C LYS A 24 -3.25 -1.82 27.26
N PHE A 25 -4.52 -2.20 27.09
CA PHE A 25 -4.95 -3.55 27.40
C PHE A 25 -4.32 -4.57 26.45
N LEU A 26 -4.32 -4.28 25.15
CA LEU A 26 -3.68 -5.11 24.11
C LEU A 26 -2.17 -5.24 24.32
N CYS A 27 -1.48 -4.13 24.61
CA CYS A 27 -0.07 -4.15 24.96
C CYS A 27 0.22 -4.77 26.33
N GLY A 28 -0.79 -4.95 27.18
CA GLY A 28 -0.62 -5.46 28.54
C GLY A 28 -0.01 -6.85 28.59
N ASP A 29 -0.30 -7.68 27.58
CA ASP A 29 0.23 -9.02 27.44
C ASP A 29 1.70 -9.03 26.96
N ARG A 30 2.06 -8.11 26.05
CA ARG A 30 3.42 -8.01 25.47
C ARG A 30 4.41 -7.21 26.33
N ILE A 31 3.98 -6.10 26.93
CA ILE A 31 4.86 -5.09 27.57
C ILE A 31 4.81 -5.15 29.10
N GLY A 32 3.74 -5.73 29.65
CA GLY A 32 3.47 -5.86 31.09
C GLY A 32 2.68 -4.67 31.66
N LYS A 33 1.55 -4.98 32.30
CA LYS A 33 0.59 -4.00 32.87
C LYS A 33 1.24 -2.94 33.77
N GLY A 34 2.25 -3.30 34.57
CA GLY A 34 2.90 -2.38 35.51
C GLY A 34 3.71 -1.24 34.86
N ARG A 35 4.14 -1.38 33.59
CA ARG A 35 4.80 -0.28 32.87
C ARG A 35 3.81 0.57 32.07
N LEU A 36 2.76 -0.05 31.55
CA LEU A 36 1.69 0.67 30.85
C LEU A 36 0.89 1.56 31.80
N ASP A 37 0.78 1.18 33.06
CA ASP A 37 0.20 2.00 34.12
C ASP A 37 0.98 3.30 34.36
N LYS A 38 2.32 3.29 34.17
CA LYS A 38 3.16 4.50 34.26
C LYS A 38 2.92 5.49 33.12
N ALA A 39 2.32 5.06 32.01
CA ALA A 39 1.97 5.95 30.92
C ALA A 39 0.63 6.62 31.22
N GLN A 40 0.63 7.88 31.67
CA GLN A 40 -0.62 8.62 31.86
C GLN A 40 -1.25 9.05 30.52
N ASP A 41 -0.41 9.33 29.52
CA ASP A 41 -0.81 9.86 28.20
C ASP A 41 -0.31 9.00 27.04
N GLY A 42 -0.88 9.22 25.84
CA GLY A 42 -0.54 8.46 24.62
C GLY A 42 0.90 8.66 24.21
N LEU A 43 1.41 9.88 24.34
CA LEU A 43 2.82 10.20 24.16
C LEU A 43 3.72 9.36 25.06
N ARG A 44 3.39 9.25 26.35
CA ARG A 44 4.18 8.48 27.32
C ARG A 44 4.12 6.98 26.99
N PHE A 45 2.98 6.51 26.51
CA PHE A 45 2.79 5.13 26.04
C PHE A 45 3.69 4.84 24.83
N PHE A 46 3.68 5.71 23.82
CA PHE A 46 4.53 5.56 22.64
C PHE A 46 6.03 5.70 22.94
N ASP A 47 6.41 6.56 23.88
CA ASP A 47 7.81 6.70 24.29
C ASP A 47 8.33 5.38 24.92
N ILE A 48 7.52 4.70 25.76
CA ILE A 48 7.86 3.38 26.32
C ILE A 48 8.00 2.30 25.24
N LEU A 49 7.14 2.35 24.22
CA LEU A 49 7.21 1.43 23.08
C LEU A 49 8.51 1.62 22.28
N ILE A 50 8.94 2.87 22.07
CA ILE A 50 10.22 3.18 21.43
C ILE A 50 11.40 2.76 22.31
N GLU A 51 11.36 3.03 23.63
CA GLU A 51 12.41 2.62 24.56
C GLU A 51 12.65 1.10 24.55
N ARG A 52 11.60 0.32 24.30
CA ARG A 52 11.68 -1.14 24.17
C ARG A 52 12.04 -1.65 22.78
N GLN A 53 12.16 -0.75 21.79
CA GLN A 53 12.30 -1.09 20.37
C GLN A 53 11.12 -1.91 19.82
N GLU A 54 9.96 -1.87 20.47
CA GLU A 54 8.72 -2.48 19.96
C GLU A 54 8.16 -1.68 18.78
N ILE A 55 8.40 -0.35 18.80
CA ILE A 55 8.13 0.55 17.70
C ILE A 55 9.43 1.28 17.37
N THR A 56 9.87 1.16 16.12
CA THR A 56 11.04 1.86 15.60
C THR A 56 10.69 2.55 14.28
N ARG A 57 11.61 3.34 13.71
CA ARG A 57 11.36 3.99 12.42
C ARG A 57 11.13 2.99 11.30
N ASP A 58 11.83 1.86 11.36
CA ASP A 58 11.79 0.80 10.36
C ASP A 58 10.77 -0.30 10.67
N ASN A 59 10.26 -0.33 11.92
CA ASN A 59 9.27 -1.31 12.34
C ASN A 59 8.14 -0.63 13.13
N LEU A 60 7.05 -0.33 12.42
CA LEU A 60 5.79 0.20 12.95
C LEU A 60 4.70 -0.87 13.00
N GLU A 61 5.02 -2.15 12.78
CA GLU A 61 4.02 -3.23 12.66
C GLU A 61 3.14 -3.32 13.91
N LEU A 62 3.76 -3.28 15.09
CA LEU A 62 3.04 -3.31 16.36
C LEU A 62 2.12 -2.09 16.52
N LEU A 63 2.53 -0.92 16.03
CA LEU A 63 1.69 0.28 16.03
C LEU A 63 0.46 0.10 15.11
N LYS A 64 0.68 -0.46 13.92
CA LYS A 64 -0.40 -0.76 12.96
C LYS A 64 -1.39 -1.78 13.52
N GLU A 65 -0.91 -2.86 14.13
CA GLU A 65 -1.76 -3.86 14.79
C GLU A 65 -2.68 -3.20 15.83
N LEU A 66 -2.13 -2.34 16.68
CA LEU A 66 -2.90 -1.64 17.71
C LEU A 66 -3.92 -0.67 17.10
N LEU A 67 -3.54 0.10 16.08
CA LEU A 67 -4.43 1.04 15.38
C LEU A 67 -5.55 0.33 14.61
N GLN A 68 -5.24 -0.83 14.05
CA GLN A 68 -6.21 -1.69 13.37
C GLN A 68 -7.22 -2.27 14.36
N HIS A 69 -6.76 -2.66 15.55
CA HIS A 69 -7.62 -3.17 16.62
C HIS A 69 -8.63 -2.13 17.13
N ILE A 70 -8.21 -0.87 17.29
CA ILE A 70 -9.12 0.23 17.65
C ILE A 70 -9.99 0.69 16.46
N LYS A 71 -9.84 0.08 15.28
CA LYS A 71 -10.53 0.39 14.03
C LYS A 71 -10.37 1.84 13.55
N ARG A 72 -9.30 2.53 13.95
CA ARG A 72 -9.01 3.89 13.49
C ARG A 72 -8.15 3.88 12.24
N ARG A 73 -8.83 3.73 11.10
CA ARG A 73 -8.22 3.78 9.77
C ARG A 73 -7.55 5.12 9.49
N ASP A 74 -8.11 6.24 9.96
CA ASP A 74 -7.53 7.57 9.79
C ASP A 74 -6.12 7.72 10.39
N LEU A 75 -5.89 7.13 11.57
CA LEU A 75 -4.59 7.19 12.23
C LEU A 75 -3.61 6.17 11.63
N LEU A 76 -4.12 5.00 11.23
CA LEU A 76 -3.32 3.98 10.54
C LEU A 76 -2.80 4.52 9.20
N SER A 77 -3.64 5.24 8.45
CA SER A 77 -3.24 5.89 7.20
C SER A 77 -2.10 6.89 7.40
N GLN A 78 -2.10 7.65 8.49
CA GLN A 78 -0.98 8.55 8.81
C GLN A 78 0.32 7.80 9.12
N VAL A 79 0.24 6.66 9.82
CA VAL A 79 1.40 5.79 10.09
C VAL A 79 1.95 5.20 8.81
N VAL A 80 1.07 4.71 7.95
CA VAL A 80 1.45 4.15 6.65
C VAL A 80 2.07 5.22 5.77
N GLN A 81 1.47 6.41 5.64
CA GLN A 81 2.06 7.52 4.88
C GLN A 81 3.44 7.95 5.41
N PHE A 82 3.67 7.83 6.70
CA PHE A 82 4.97 8.13 7.31
C PHE A 82 6.02 7.06 7.01
N GLU A 83 5.62 5.79 7.00
CA GLU A 83 6.47 4.68 6.58
C GLU A 83 6.73 4.72 5.07
N GLU A 84 5.71 5.05 4.28
CA GLU A 84 5.74 5.19 2.82
C GLU A 84 6.45 6.47 2.32
N GLY A 85 7.08 7.22 3.24
CA GLY A 85 8.09 8.21 2.90
C GLY A 85 9.35 7.63 2.24
N GLU A 86 9.52 6.30 2.26
CA GLU A 86 10.30 5.53 1.28
C GLU A 86 9.38 4.56 0.51
N PRO A 87 9.56 4.40 -0.82
CA PRO A 87 8.51 3.92 -1.70
C PRO A 87 8.35 2.40 -1.65
N HIS A 88 7.49 1.89 -0.76
CA HIS A 88 7.05 0.50 -0.80
C HIS A 88 5.54 0.36 -0.56
N ALA A 89 4.83 0.43 -1.69
CA ALA A 89 3.57 -0.25 -2.04
C ALA A 89 2.44 -0.30 -1.00
N PRO A 90 1.33 0.45 -1.22
CA PRO A 90 0.14 0.33 -0.40
C PRO A 90 -0.61 -0.97 -0.73
N HIS A 91 -0.83 -1.79 0.30
CA HIS A 91 -1.81 -2.86 0.29
C HIS A 91 -3.15 -2.31 0.79
N ASP A 92 -4.17 -2.51 -0.04
CA ASP A 92 -5.59 -2.62 0.30
C ASP A 92 -6.37 -1.33 0.59
N GLN A 93 -6.73 -0.61 -0.48
CA GLN A 93 -8.10 -0.12 -0.68
C GLN A 93 -8.35 0.03 -2.19
N PRO A 94 -9.29 -0.72 -2.79
CA PRO A 94 -9.59 -0.58 -4.21
C PRO A 94 -10.34 0.73 -4.45
N ASP A 95 -9.64 1.72 -4.96
CA ASP A 95 -10.24 2.91 -5.59
C ASP A 95 -11.09 2.45 -6.78
N GLU A 96 -12.25 3.06 -6.99
CA GLU A 96 -13.27 2.58 -7.94
C GLU A 96 -12.83 2.53 -9.42
N HIS A 97 -11.61 2.97 -9.73
CA HIS A 97 -10.94 2.83 -11.02
C HIS A 97 -10.06 1.56 -11.17
N GLU A 98 -9.87 0.76 -10.11
CA GLU A 98 -9.15 -0.53 -10.17
C GLU A 98 -10.04 -1.70 -10.62
N LYS A 99 -11.36 -1.54 -10.69
CA LYS A 99 -12.29 -2.60 -11.11
C LYS A 99 -11.94 -3.21 -12.50
N PRO A 100 -11.56 -2.45 -13.55
CA PRO A 100 -11.15 -3.07 -14.81
C PRO A 100 -9.80 -3.81 -14.70
N VAL A 101 -8.85 -3.31 -13.91
CA VAL A 101 -7.48 -3.86 -13.82
C VAL A 101 -7.40 -5.08 -12.88
N ALA A 102 -8.18 -5.11 -11.80
CA ALA A 102 -8.33 -6.28 -10.95
C ALA A 102 -8.96 -7.45 -11.73
N VAL A 103 -9.98 -7.17 -12.56
CA VAL A 103 -10.60 -8.18 -13.43
C VAL A 103 -9.67 -8.58 -14.58
N MET A 104 -8.81 -7.69 -15.06
CA MET A 104 -7.71 -8.07 -15.96
C MET A 104 -6.81 -9.13 -15.32
N CYS A 105 -6.47 -9.04 -14.04
CA CYS A 105 -5.44 -9.87 -13.45
C CYS A 105 -5.75 -11.38 -13.45
N ASP A 106 -7.02 -11.74 -13.28
CA ASP A 106 -7.46 -13.14 -13.27
C ASP A 106 -7.30 -13.80 -14.66
N HIS A 107 -7.50 -13.03 -15.74
CA HIS A 107 -7.46 -13.51 -17.12
C HIS A 107 -6.14 -13.21 -17.86
N VAL A 108 -5.44 -12.13 -17.49
CA VAL A 108 -4.23 -11.60 -18.17
C VAL A 108 -2.95 -12.18 -17.58
N GLY A 109 -3.02 -12.88 -16.43
CA GLY A 109 -1.86 -13.27 -15.63
C GLY A 109 -0.65 -13.83 -16.41
N ARG A 110 -0.84 -14.63 -17.46
CA ARG A 110 0.29 -15.11 -18.30
C ARG A 110 0.51 -14.32 -19.60
N GLU A 111 -0.44 -13.52 -20.02
CA GLU A 111 -0.41 -12.78 -21.29
C GLU A 111 -0.10 -11.29 -21.13
N TRP A 112 0.15 -10.78 -19.92
CA TRP A 112 0.55 -9.38 -19.72
C TRP A 112 1.82 -9.03 -20.51
N LYS A 113 2.82 -9.91 -20.57
CA LYS A 113 4.03 -9.68 -21.39
C LYS A 113 3.69 -9.53 -22.87
N ARG A 114 2.70 -10.31 -23.34
CA ARG A 114 2.24 -10.28 -24.74
C ARG A 114 1.50 -8.98 -25.03
N LEU A 115 0.62 -8.56 -24.12
CA LEU A 115 -0.06 -7.27 -24.19
C LEU A 115 0.94 -6.12 -24.27
N MET A 116 1.97 -6.13 -23.42
CA MET A 116 2.96 -5.07 -23.37
C MET A 116 3.86 -5.06 -24.61
N ARG A 117 4.21 -6.24 -25.13
CA ARG A 117 4.92 -6.35 -26.41
C ARG A 117 4.08 -5.77 -27.55
N GLU A 118 2.78 -6.01 -27.55
CA GLU A 118 1.88 -5.44 -28.56
C GLU A 118 1.73 -3.91 -28.42
N LEU A 119 1.77 -3.41 -27.19
CA LEU A 119 1.82 -1.97 -26.89
C LEU A 119 3.17 -1.31 -27.24
N GLY A 120 4.15 -2.09 -27.70
CA GLY A 120 5.47 -1.61 -28.12
C GLY A 120 6.46 -1.40 -26.97
N LEU A 121 6.21 -1.96 -25.78
CA LEU A 121 7.19 -1.94 -24.71
C LEU A 121 8.38 -2.86 -25.02
N SER A 122 9.58 -2.35 -24.74
CA SER A 122 10.82 -3.10 -24.90
C SER A 122 10.91 -4.28 -23.92
N GLU A 123 11.43 -5.41 -24.39
CA GLU A 123 11.62 -6.63 -23.58
C GLU A 123 12.46 -6.37 -22.33
N VAL A 124 13.47 -5.51 -22.44
CA VAL A 124 14.33 -5.11 -21.30
C VAL A 124 13.51 -4.46 -20.17
N LYS A 125 12.46 -3.71 -20.51
CA LYS A 125 11.55 -3.12 -19.51
C LYS A 125 10.66 -4.18 -18.88
N LEU A 126 10.21 -5.15 -19.68
CA LEU A 126 9.39 -6.27 -19.19
C LEU A 126 10.20 -7.16 -18.22
N GLU A 127 11.46 -7.44 -18.54
CA GLU A 127 12.37 -8.18 -17.67
C GLU A 127 12.63 -7.44 -16.36
N ARG A 128 12.87 -6.12 -16.41
CA ARG A 128 13.03 -5.30 -15.20
C ARG A 128 11.79 -5.33 -14.30
N ILE A 129 10.60 -5.28 -14.89
CA ILE A 129 9.33 -5.36 -14.15
C ILE A 129 9.13 -6.75 -13.57
N GLU A 130 9.50 -7.80 -14.31
CA GLU A 130 9.44 -9.17 -13.81
C GLU A 130 10.39 -9.40 -12.63
N GLU A 131 11.62 -8.89 -12.72
CA GLU A 131 12.64 -8.98 -11.68
C GLU A 131 12.27 -8.14 -10.45
N ALA A 132 11.70 -6.95 -10.65
CA ALA A 132 11.28 -6.06 -9.57
C ALA A 132 10.04 -6.57 -8.83
N TYR A 133 9.14 -7.29 -9.51
CA TYR A 133 7.86 -7.77 -8.97
C TYR A 133 7.66 -9.28 -9.21
N PRO A 134 8.51 -10.14 -8.62
CA PRO A 134 8.43 -11.58 -8.84
C PRO A 134 7.15 -12.16 -8.22
N ARG A 135 6.45 -13.02 -8.98
CA ARG A 135 5.17 -13.68 -8.62
C ARG A 135 3.98 -12.74 -8.39
N ARG A 136 4.10 -11.46 -8.70
CA ARG A 136 3.02 -10.48 -8.54
C ARG A 136 2.47 -10.03 -9.89
N LEU A 137 1.65 -10.88 -10.52
CA LEU A 137 1.13 -10.65 -11.88
C LEU A 137 0.31 -9.35 -11.99
N TYR A 138 -0.41 -8.99 -10.93
CA TYR A 138 -1.16 -7.73 -10.84
C TYR A 138 -0.24 -6.53 -10.95
N GLU A 139 0.77 -6.47 -10.07
CA GLU A 139 1.73 -5.38 -10.03
C GLU A 139 2.56 -5.33 -11.30
N GLN A 140 2.94 -6.48 -11.87
CA GLN A 140 3.62 -6.54 -13.16
C GLN A 140 2.81 -5.87 -14.27
N LEU A 141 1.50 -6.16 -14.36
CA LEU A 141 0.61 -5.56 -15.35
C LEU A 141 0.46 -4.05 -15.12
N VAL A 142 0.19 -3.63 -13.89
CA VAL A 142 0.01 -2.21 -13.53
C VAL A 142 1.28 -1.39 -13.81
N GLN A 143 2.43 -1.90 -13.37
CA GLN A 143 3.72 -1.22 -13.56
C GLN A 143 4.08 -1.16 -15.04
N ALA A 144 3.79 -2.21 -15.81
CA ALA A 144 4.01 -2.18 -17.24
C ALA A 144 3.08 -1.19 -17.96
N LEU A 145 1.80 -1.09 -17.58
CA LEU A 145 0.88 -0.08 -18.13
C LEU A 145 1.37 1.33 -17.81
N ARG A 146 1.85 1.55 -16.58
CA ARG A 146 2.38 2.84 -16.14
C ARG A 146 3.65 3.22 -16.89
N GLU A 147 4.55 2.26 -17.10
CA GLU A 147 5.78 2.46 -17.86
C GLU A 147 5.48 2.69 -19.35
N TRP A 148 4.47 2.00 -19.90
CA TRP A 148 3.95 2.28 -21.24
C TRP A 148 3.43 3.70 -21.35
N GLN A 149 2.57 4.12 -20.42
CA GLN A 149 1.99 5.46 -20.40
C GLN A 149 3.08 6.53 -20.24
N LYS A 150 4.09 6.28 -19.40
CA LYS A 150 5.24 7.18 -19.22
C LYS A 150 6.10 7.27 -20.48
N TRP A 151 6.33 6.15 -21.16
CA TRP A 151 7.14 6.09 -22.38
C TRP A 151 6.42 6.71 -23.58
N LYS A 152 5.13 6.42 -23.75
CA LYS A 152 4.30 6.92 -24.86
C LYS A 152 3.78 8.34 -24.61
N GLY A 153 3.73 8.76 -23.34
CA GLY A 153 3.41 10.12 -22.93
C GLY A 153 2.07 10.61 -23.51
N LYS A 154 2.11 11.65 -24.35
CA LYS A 154 0.92 12.24 -25.00
C LYS A 154 0.34 11.37 -26.14
N ASP A 155 1.11 10.39 -26.62
CA ASP A 155 0.67 9.42 -27.63
C ASP A 155 0.01 8.17 -26.99
N ALA A 156 -0.07 8.12 -25.65
CA ALA A 156 -0.80 7.09 -24.93
C ALA A 156 -2.32 7.31 -25.09
N LYS A 157 -2.91 6.76 -26.15
CA LYS A 157 -4.36 6.78 -26.36
C LYS A 157 -5.01 5.51 -25.83
N ALA A 158 -6.19 5.67 -25.23
CA ALA A 158 -7.03 4.54 -24.84
C ALA A 158 -7.33 3.61 -26.03
N SER A 159 -7.41 4.13 -27.25
CA SER A 159 -7.61 3.34 -28.47
C SER A 159 -6.48 2.35 -28.78
N ASP A 160 -5.23 2.68 -28.47
CA ASP A 160 -4.10 1.75 -28.59
C ASP A 160 -4.18 0.65 -27.52
N LEU A 161 -4.57 1.03 -26.31
CA LEU A 161 -4.78 0.10 -25.20
C LEU A 161 -5.93 -0.87 -25.51
N ILE A 162 -7.08 -0.36 -25.97
CA ILE A 162 -8.25 -1.15 -26.38
C ILE A 162 -7.88 -2.10 -27.52
N ARG A 163 -7.11 -1.64 -28.52
CA ARG A 163 -6.63 -2.50 -29.61
C ARG A 163 -5.77 -3.66 -29.08
N ALA A 164 -4.83 -3.33 -28.19
CA ALA A 164 -3.96 -4.33 -27.57
C ALA A 164 -4.72 -5.35 -26.73
N LEU A 165 -5.70 -4.89 -25.95
CA LEU A 165 -6.59 -5.73 -25.17
C LEU A 165 -7.43 -6.66 -26.06
N ARG A 166 -8.03 -6.13 -27.14
CA ARG A 166 -8.83 -6.94 -28.09
C ARG A 166 -7.99 -8.01 -28.79
N SER A 167 -6.76 -7.69 -29.20
CA SER A 167 -5.82 -8.66 -29.78
C SER A 167 -5.39 -9.75 -28.79
N CYS A 168 -5.23 -9.40 -27.52
CA CYS A 168 -5.01 -10.35 -26.43
C CYS A 168 -6.27 -11.15 -26.03
N ARG A 169 -7.37 -11.07 -26.81
CA ARG A 169 -8.69 -11.69 -26.53
C ARG A 169 -9.36 -11.20 -25.25
N LEU A 170 -8.94 -10.07 -24.69
CA LEU A 170 -9.50 -9.45 -23.49
C LEU A 170 -10.64 -8.50 -23.85
N ASN A 171 -11.60 -8.98 -24.64
CA ASN A 171 -12.69 -8.15 -25.15
C ASN A 171 -13.55 -7.57 -24.02
N PHE A 172 -13.77 -8.34 -22.95
CA PHE A 172 -14.50 -7.89 -21.76
C PHE A 172 -13.82 -6.69 -21.07
N VAL A 173 -12.49 -6.71 -21.02
CA VAL A 173 -11.70 -5.62 -20.44
C VAL A 173 -11.70 -4.42 -21.37
N ALA A 174 -11.54 -4.66 -22.67
CA ALA A 174 -11.56 -3.61 -23.68
C ALA A 174 -12.89 -2.82 -23.65
N ASP A 175 -14.01 -3.52 -23.50
CA ASP A 175 -15.35 -2.95 -23.33
C ASP A 175 -15.45 -2.09 -22.05
N LYS A 176 -14.90 -2.59 -20.94
CA LYS A 176 -14.83 -1.86 -19.66
C LYS A 176 -13.91 -0.64 -19.65
N VAL A 177 -12.95 -0.55 -20.57
CA VAL A 177 -12.07 0.61 -20.76
C VAL A 177 -12.69 1.62 -21.75
N GLU A 178 -13.68 1.17 -22.54
CA GLU A 178 -14.40 1.97 -23.54
C GLU A 178 -15.62 2.70 -22.94
N GLU A 179 -16.22 2.15 -21.86
CA GLU A 179 -17.25 2.80 -21.01
C GLU A 179 -16.69 3.92 -20.10
#